data_AF-A0A968QEW0-F1
#
_entry.id   AF-A0A968QEW0-F1
#
_cell.length_a   1.000
_cell.length_b   1.000
_cell.length_c   1.000
_cell.angle_alpha   90.00
_cell.angle_beta   90.00
_cell.angle_gamma   90.00
#
_symmetry.space_group_name_H-M   'P 1'
#
loop_
_entity.id
_entity.type
_entity.pdbx_description
1 polymer ?
#
loop_
_entity_poly.entity_id
_entity_poly.type
_entity_poly.pdbx_seq_one_letter_code
_entity_poly.pdbx_strand_id
1 'polypeptide(L)'
;MCASNSCGFYAELATDVFKTQNLALLKSLKDFLTDLPCSQSVEEILIEAFYKLATIDSAACRWLLHNHDYLLPEVNLVEFFKNNEEKLYTELID
;
A
#
# COMPACT_ATOMS: atom_id res chain seq x y z
N MET A 1 -7.71 8.88 26.01
CA MET A 1 -7.77 7.69 25.14
C MET A 1 -7.95 8.20 23.71
N CYS A 2 -6.85 8.49 23.02
CA CYS A 2 -6.88 8.99 21.64
C CYS A 2 -5.95 8.10 20.81
N ALA A 3 -6.46 6.97 20.31
CA ALA A 3 -5.69 6.10 19.41
C ALA A 3 -6.55 5.34 18.39
N SER A 4 -7.89 5.42 18.49
CA SER A 4 -8.78 4.54 17.73
C SER A 4 -9.15 5.05 16.34
N ASN A 5 -8.86 6.32 16.00
CA ASN A 5 -9.28 6.95 14.73
C ASN A 5 -8.13 7.34 13.79
N SER A 6 -6.87 7.16 14.18
CA SER A 6 -5.72 7.65 13.40
C SER A 6 -5.28 6.71 12.28
N CYS A 7 -5.58 5.40 12.38
CA CYS A 7 -5.00 4.43 11.45
C CYS A 7 -5.62 4.46 10.04
N GLY A 8 -6.93 4.72 9.93
CA GLY A 8 -7.60 4.90 8.63
C GLY A 8 -7.08 6.09 7.81
N PHE A 9 -6.56 7.13 8.48
CA PHE A 9 -5.93 8.27 7.82
C PHE A 9 -4.61 7.88 7.13
N TYR A 10 -3.88 6.91 7.67
CA TYR A 10 -2.61 6.48 7.07
C TYR A 10 -2.81 5.68 5.79
N ALA A 11 -3.90 4.92 5.68
CA ALA A 11 -4.26 4.26 4.42
C ALA A 11 -4.64 5.28 3.34
N GLU A 12 -5.33 6.37 3.70
CA GLU A 12 -5.62 7.47 2.77
C GLU A 12 -4.34 8.18 2.30
N LEU A 13 -3.45 8.52 3.24
CA LEU A 13 -2.14 9.10 2.93
C LEU A 13 -1.32 8.19 2.01
N ALA A 14 -1.25 6.89 2.33
CA ALA A 14 -0.55 5.91 1.51
C ALA A 14 -1.15 5.82 0.10
N THR A 15 -2.48 5.85 -0.01
CA THR A 15 -3.18 5.86 -1.31
C THR A 15 -2.78 7.08 -2.12
N ASP A 16 -2.74 8.26 -1.50
CA ASP A 16 -2.35 9.50 -2.19
C ASP A 16 -0.88 9.50 -2.59
N VAL A 17 0.01 8.97 -1.77
CA VAL A 17 1.41 8.74 -2.14
C VAL A 17 1.51 7.77 -3.32
N PHE A 18 0.76 6.68 -3.34
CA PHE A 18 0.79 5.71 -4.44
C PHE A 18 0.38 6.34 -5.77
N LYS A 19 -0.64 7.21 -5.78
CA LYS A 19 -1.06 7.95 -6.99
C LYS A 19 0.05 8.81 -7.58
N THR A 20 0.98 9.30 -6.76
CA THR A 20 2.08 10.14 -7.27
C THR A 20 3.07 9.39 -8.15
N GLN A 21 3.08 8.06 -8.08
CA GLN A 21 4.05 7.21 -8.79
C GLN A 21 5.51 7.66 -8.57
N ASN A 22 5.78 8.16 -7.35
CA ASN A 22 7.07 8.73 -7.00
C ASN A 22 7.80 7.83 -5.99
N LEU A 23 8.89 7.22 -6.43
CA LEU A 23 9.68 6.30 -5.62
C LEU A 23 10.26 6.94 -4.35
N ALA A 24 10.61 8.23 -4.39
CA ALA A 24 11.13 8.94 -3.23
C ALA A 24 10.04 9.16 -2.17
N LEU A 25 8.80 9.43 -2.61
CA LEU A 25 7.65 9.54 -1.71
C LEU A 25 7.24 8.18 -1.15
N LEU A 26 7.30 7.10 -1.92
CA LEU A 26 7.09 5.74 -1.42
C LEU A 26 8.07 5.39 -0.30
N LYS A 27 9.36 5.67 -0.51
CA LYS A 27 10.37 5.43 0.52
C LYS A 27 10.09 6.26 1.78
N SER A 28 9.80 7.55 1.60
CA SER A 28 9.49 8.46 2.71
C SER A 28 8.24 8.03 3.48
N LEU A 29 7.22 7.52 2.79
CA LEU A 29 6.01 6.98 3.40
C LEU A 29 6.34 5.80 4.31
N LYS A 30 7.18 4.86 3.86
CA LYS A 30 7.51 3.67 4.66
C LYS A 30 8.26 4.03 5.92
N ASP A 31 9.31 4.85 5.79
CA ASP A 31 10.09 5.36 6.92
C ASP A 31 9.17 6.09 7.92
N PHE A 32 8.22 6.88 7.41
CA PHE A 32 7.21 7.53 8.23
C PHE A 32 6.30 6.52 8.95
N LEU A 33 5.76 5.52 8.25
CA LEU A 33 4.84 4.54 8.83
C LEU A 33 5.49 3.65 9.89
N THR A 34 6.78 3.32 9.73
CA THR A 34 7.53 2.50 10.70
C THR A 34 7.72 3.18 12.05
N ASP A 35 7.73 4.52 12.08
CA ASP A 35 7.94 5.30 13.30
C ASP A 35 6.63 5.62 14.05
N LEU A 36 5.47 5.25 13.51
CA LEU A 36 4.18 5.62 14.10
C LEU A 36 3.73 4.68 15.21
N PRO A 37 3.17 5.21 16.31
CA PRO A 37 2.46 4.41 17.30
C PRO A 37 1.05 4.11 16.78
N CYS A 38 0.91 3.20 15.80
CA CYS A 38 -0.39 2.65 15.39
C CYS A 38 -0.54 1.19 15.78
N SER A 39 -1.79 0.76 16.00
CA SER A 39 -2.12 -0.64 16.28
C SER A 39 -2.20 -1.50 15.02
N GLN A 40 -2.44 -0.90 13.85
CA GLN A 40 -2.33 -1.63 12.57
C GLN A 40 -0.87 -1.74 12.18
N SER A 41 -0.52 -2.84 11.54
CA SER A 41 0.82 -3.01 10.98
C SER A 41 1.02 -2.11 9.75
N VAL A 42 2.26 -1.80 9.43
CA VAL A 42 2.61 -1.08 8.19
C VAL A 42 2.10 -1.87 6.97
N GLU A 43 2.20 -3.20 7.02
CA GLU A 43 1.68 -4.11 5.99
C GLU A 43 0.17 -3.91 5.76
N GLU A 44 -0.64 -3.92 6.84
CA GLU A 44 -2.09 -3.72 6.76
C GLU A 44 -2.46 -2.37 6.13
N ILE A 45 -1.75 -1.29 6.52
CA ILE A 45 -1.97 0.06 5.97
C ILE A 45 -1.67 0.08 4.47
N LEU A 46 -0.56 -0.51 4.04
CA LEU A 46 -0.14 -0.53 2.64
C LEU A 46 -1.07 -1.40 1.77
N ILE A 47 -1.56 -2.52 2.30
CA ILE A 47 -2.55 -3.37 1.63
C ILE A 47 -3.89 -2.64 1.50
N GLU A 48 -4.40 -2.01 2.55
CA GLU A 48 -5.65 -1.25 2.50
C GLU A 48 -5.55 -0.11 1.47
N ALA A 49 -4.42 0.60 1.44
CA ALA A 49 -4.14 1.64 0.47
C ALA A 49 -4.08 1.10 -0.96
N PHE A 50 -3.48 -0.08 -1.17
CA PHE A 50 -3.44 -0.73 -2.47
C PHE A 50 -4.85 -1.09 -2.96
N TYR A 51 -5.70 -1.68 -2.11
CA TYR A 51 -7.08 -1.99 -2.46
C TYR A 51 -7.86 -0.74 -2.85
N LYS A 52 -7.74 0.33 -2.05
CA LYS A 52 -8.35 1.63 -2.38
C LYS A 52 -7.86 2.11 -3.74
N LEU A 53 -6.54 2.08 -3.99
CA LEU A 53 -5.95 2.47 -5.25
C LEU A 53 -6.51 1.68 -6.43
N ALA A 54 -6.64 0.35 -6.30
CA ALA A 54 -7.19 -0.51 -7.36
C ALA A 54 -8.61 -0.10 -7.77
N THR A 55 -9.43 0.41 -6.83
CA THR A 55 -10.79 0.87 -7.12
C THR A 55 -10.88 2.24 -7.79
N ILE A 56 -9.84 3.08 -7.69
CA ILE A 56 -9.87 4.49 -8.12
C ILE A 56 -8.89 4.82 -9.25
N ASP A 57 -7.78 4.08 -9.38
CA ASP A 57 -6.72 4.33 -10.36
C ASP A 57 -5.96 3.03 -10.67
N SER A 58 -6.45 2.29 -11.68
CA SER A 58 -5.84 1.05 -12.14
C SER A 58 -4.47 1.26 -12.79
N ALA A 59 -4.16 2.45 -13.31
CA ALA A 59 -2.86 2.74 -13.90
C ALA A 59 -1.79 2.89 -12.81
N ALA A 60 -2.09 3.63 -11.74
CA ALA A 60 -1.22 3.72 -10.58
C ALA A 60 -1.05 2.38 -9.87
N CYS A 61 -2.11 1.57 -9.80
CA CYS A 61 -2.05 0.21 -9.26
C CYS A 61 -1.07 -0.69 -10.04
N ARG A 62 -1.17 -0.70 -11.38
CA ARG A 62 -0.23 -1.43 -12.25
C ARG A 62 1.20 -0.93 -12.12
N TRP A 63 1.39 0.38 -12.08
CA TRP A 63 2.71 0.98 -11.86
C TRP A 63 3.30 0.50 -10.52
N LEU A 64 2.49 0.45 -9.46
CA LEU A 64 2.93 0.01 -8.14
C LEU A 64 3.27 -1.49 -8.11
N LEU A 65 2.52 -2.34 -8.81
CA LEU A 65 2.87 -3.77 -8.98
C LEU A 65 4.19 -3.95 -9.73
N HIS A 66 4.49 -3.13 -10.73
CA HIS A 66 5.79 -3.15 -11.41
C HIS A 66 6.95 -2.63 -10.54
N ASN A 67 6.66 -1.83 -9.53
CA ASN A 67 7.65 -1.26 -8.61
C ASN A 67 7.48 -1.79 -7.17
N HIS A 68 6.92 -3.00 -7.01
CA HIS A 68 6.56 -3.56 -5.71
C HIS A 68 7.78 -3.75 -4.77
N ASP A 69 8.97 -3.94 -5.33
CA ASP A 69 10.22 -4.06 -4.57
C ASP A 69 10.47 -2.85 -3.64
N TYR A 70 9.94 -1.67 -3.99
CA TYR A 70 10.07 -0.47 -3.15
C TYR A 70 9.26 -0.55 -1.86
N LEU A 71 8.29 -1.46 -1.78
CA LEU A 71 7.50 -1.72 -0.59
C LEU A 71 8.13 -2.76 0.34
N LEU A 72 9.19 -3.46 -0.09
CA LEU A 72 9.93 -4.39 0.75
C LEU A 72 10.85 -3.65 1.76
N PRO A 73 11.08 -4.19 2.97
CA PRO A 73 10.54 -5.46 3.49
C PRO A 73 9.11 -5.40 4.05
N GLU A 74 8.47 -4.23 4.07
CA GLU A 74 7.23 -3.96 4.80
C GLU A 74 6.00 -4.67 4.19
N VAL A 75 5.94 -4.81 2.87
CA VAL A 75 4.94 -5.66 2.20
C VAL A 75 5.47 -6.20 0.88
N ASN A 76 5.24 -7.49 0.64
CA ASN A 76 5.44 -8.13 -0.65
C ASN A 76 4.08 -8.28 -1.34
N LEU A 77 3.67 -7.29 -2.14
CA LEU A 77 2.35 -7.32 -2.81
C LEU A 77 2.17 -8.56 -3.70
N VAL A 78 3.21 -8.98 -4.41
CA VAL A 78 3.14 -10.14 -5.31
C VAL A 78 2.87 -11.42 -4.52
N GLU A 79 3.60 -11.63 -3.43
CA GLU A 79 3.39 -12.80 -2.57
C GLU A 79 2.06 -12.73 -1.84
N PHE A 80 1.69 -11.55 -1.33
CA PHE A 80 0.41 -11.32 -0.67
C PHE A 80 -0.76 -11.71 -1.56
N PHE A 81 -0.82 -11.20 -2.80
CA PHE A 81 -1.94 -11.50 -3.70
C PHE A 81 -1.91 -12.91 -4.26
N LYS A 82 -0.71 -13.50 -4.49
CA LYS A 82 -0.62 -14.92 -4.86
C LYS A 82 -1.21 -15.83 -3.78
N ASN A 83 -1.01 -15.50 -2.51
CA ASN A 83 -1.43 -16.34 -1.39
C ASN A 83 -2.88 -16.09 -0.95
N ASN A 84 -3.40 -14.87 -1.16
CA ASN A 84 -4.68 -14.46 -0.60
C ASN A 84 -5.76 -14.18 -1.66
N GLU A 85 -5.41 -13.70 -2.86
CA GLU A 85 -6.39 -13.27 -3.87
C GLU A 85 -5.89 -13.43 -5.32
N GLU A 86 -5.80 -14.68 -5.78
CA GLU A 86 -5.33 -15.06 -7.12
C GLU A 86 -6.10 -14.35 -8.27
N LYS A 87 -7.40 -14.04 -8.05
CA LYS A 87 -8.23 -13.33 -9.05
C LYS A 87 -7.82 -11.87 -9.24
N LEU A 88 -7.62 -11.13 -8.15
CA LEU A 88 -7.26 -9.70 -8.21
C LEU A 88 -5.86 -9.53 -8.82
N TYR A 89 -4.94 -10.44 -8.50
CA TYR A 89 -3.61 -10.49 -9.10
C TYR A 89 -3.66 -10.68 -10.63
N THR A 90 -4.50 -11.61 -11.08
CA THR A 90 -4.63 -11.91 -12.52
C THR A 90 -5.23 -10.74 -13.29
N GLU A 91 -6.26 -10.08 -12.75
CA GLU A 91 -6.94 -8.93 -13.39
C GLU A 91 -6.05 -7.69 -13.49
N LEU A 92 -5.03 -7.55 -12.63
CA LEU A 92 -4.14 -6.40 -12.60
C LEU A 92 -2.88 -6.56 -13.46
N ILE A 93 -2.59 -7.78 -13.95
CA ILE A 93 -1.38 -8.07 -14.73
C ILE A 93 -1.65 -8.20 -16.24
N ASP A 94 -2.93 -8.35 -16.63
CA ASP A 94 -3.40 -8.24 -18.02
C ASP A 94 -3.57 -6.77 -18.49
#